data_AF-A0A5H6NYB1-F1
#
_entry.id   AF-A0A5H6NYB1-F1
#
_cell.length_a   1.000
_cell.length_b   1.000
_cell.length_c   1.000
_cell.angle_alpha   90.00
_cell.angle_beta   90.00
_cell.angle_gamma   90.00
#
_symmetry.space_group_name_H-M   'P 1'
#
loop_
_entity.id
_entity.type
_entity.pdbx_description
1 polymer ?
#
loop_
_entity_poly.entity_id
_entity_poly.type
_entity_poly.pdbx_seq_one_letter_code
_entity_poly.pdbx_strand_id
1 'polypeptide(L)'
;MRVNNLTPQDLKAYGINDVQDIVYNPSYDTLYQEELNPGLEGYERGVLTNLGAVAVDTGIFTGRSPKDKYIVRDDTTRDTLWWSDKGKGKNDNKPLSQETWQHLKGLVTHQLSGKRLFIVDAFCGANADTRLSVRFITEVAWQAHFVKNMFIRPTDEELVGFKPDFIVMNGAKCTNPQWKEQGLNSENFVAFNLTERIQLIGGTWYGGEMKKGMFSVMNYLLPLKGIASMHCSANVGEKGDVAVFFGLSGTGKTTLSTDPKRRLIGDDEHGWDDDGVFNFEGGCYAKTIKLSKEAEPEIYHAIRRDALLENVTVREDGTVDFDDGSKTENTRVSYPIYHIDNIVKPVSKAGHATKVIFLTADAFGVLPPVSRLTANQTQYHFLSGFTAKLAGTERGVTEPTPTFSACFGAAFLTLHPTQYAEVLVKRMQAAGAQAYLVNTGWNGTGKRISIKDTRAIIDAILNGSLDNAETFRLPLFDLAIPTELPGVDTHILDPRNTYASPEQWQEKATALAKLFIENFEKYTDTPAGEALVSAGPKL
;
A
#
# COMPACT_ATOMS: atom_id res chain seq x y z
N MET A 1 33.01 0.94 -15.34
CA MET A 1 32.76 2.34 -15.77
C MET A 1 31.50 2.80 -15.05
N ARG A 2 31.47 3.98 -14.44
CA ARG A 2 30.21 4.51 -13.88
C ARG A 2 29.25 4.75 -15.04
N VAL A 3 28.13 4.03 -15.06
CA VAL A 3 27.18 4.00 -16.19
C VAL A 3 26.44 5.34 -16.34
N ASN A 4 26.46 6.20 -15.31
CA ASN A 4 26.01 7.59 -15.38
C ASN A 4 27.02 8.59 -14.83
N ASN A 5 27.15 9.71 -15.53
CA ASN A 5 27.98 10.86 -15.17
C ASN A 5 27.29 11.77 -14.13
N LEU A 6 26.60 11.23 -13.13
CA LEU A 6 26.00 12.07 -12.10
C LEU A 6 27.12 12.76 -11.31
N THR A 7 27.16 14.08 -11.39
CA THR A 7 28.15 14.91 -10.72
C THR A 7 27.53 15.65 -9.53
N PRO A 8 28.35 16.09 -8.56
CA PRO A 8 27.89 17.02 -7.52
C PRO A 8 27.19 18.28 -8.08
N GLN A 9 27.56 18.71 -9.29
CA GLN A 9 26.94 19.87 -9.94
C GLN A 9 25.49 19.63 -10.34
N ASP A 10 25.11 18.38 -10.69
CA ASP A 10 23.73 18.03 -11.03
C ASP A 10 22.81 18.14 -9.79
N LEU A 11 23.34 17.88 -8.60
CA LEU A 11 22.59 17.97 -7.34
C LEU A 11 22.36 19.42 -6.88
N LYS A 12 23.19 20.37 -7.34
CA LYS A 12 22.97 21.81 -7.07
C LYS A 12 21.69 22.33 -7.70
N ALA A 13 21.23 21.74 -8.80
CA ALA A 13 19.95 22.08 -9.42
C ALA A 13 18.77 21.80 -8.46
N TYR A 14 18.94 20.89 -7.50
CA TYR A 14 17.95 20.59 -6.47
C TYR A 14 18.15 21.43 -5.19
N GLY A 15 19.21 22.23 -5.12
CA GLY A 15 19.58 23.04 -3.96
C GLY A 15 20.55 22.36 -2.99
N ILE A 16 21.09 21.18 -3.33
CA ILE A 16 22.06 20.45 -2.51
C ILE A 16 23.48 20.85 -2.91
N ASN A 17 24.24 21.38 -1.97
CA ASN A 17 25.57 21.95 -2.21
C ASN A 17 26.68 21.13 -1.53
N ASP A 18 27.91 21.31 -2.00
CA ASP A 18 29.13 20.76 -1.37
C ASP A 18 29.10 19.25 -1.09
N VAL A 19 28.44 18.48 -1.95
CA VAL A 19 28.35 17.02 -1.84
C VAL A 19 29.75 16.40 -1.91
N GLN A 20 30.11 15.65 -0.88
CA GLN A 20 31.47 15.12 -0.67
C GLN A 20 31.74 13.89 -1.53
N ASP A 21 30.76 12.98 -1.58
CA ASP A 21 30.82 11.74 -2.34
C ASP A 21 29.41 11.32 -2.77
N ILE A 22 29.32 10.65 -3.91
CA ILE A 22 28.07 10.14 -4.49
C ILE A 22 28.21 8.63 -4.69
N VAL A 23 27.38 7.89 -3.97
CA VAL A 23 27.16 6.46 -4.17
C VAL A 23 25.95 6.28 -5.09
N TYR A 24 26.21 6.23 -6.39
CA TYR A 24 25.16 6.14 -7.41
C TYR A 24 24.77 4.69 -7.72
N ASN A 25 23.47 4.40 -7.71
CA ASN A 25 22.85 3.10 -7.93
C ASN A 25 23.62 1.95 -7.28
N PRO A 26 23.86 2.00 -5.95
CA PRO A 26 24.69 1.02 -5.25
C PRO A 26 24.22 -0.42 -5.51
N SER A 27 25.19 -1.33 -5.62
CA SER A 27 24.91 -2.77 -5.66
C SER A 27 24.38 -3.24 -4.30
N TYR A 28 23.74 -4.41 -4.27
CA TYR A 28 23.34 -5.03 -3.01
C TYR A 28 24.54 -5.34 -2.11
N ASP A 29 25.67 -5.75 -2.69
CA ASP A 29 26.91 -5.99 -1.95
C ASP A 29 27.44 -4.71 -1.28
N THR A 30 27.37 -3.59 -1.99
CA THR A 30 27.73 -2.27 -1.44
C THR A 30 26.82 -1.92 -0.28
N LEU A 31 25.49 -2.01 -0.46
CA LEU A 31 24.52 -1.70 0.59
C LEU A 31 24.72 -2.57 1.83
N TYR A 32 24.92 -3.88 1.65
CA TYR A 32 25.18 -4.82 2.74
C TYR A 32 26.43 -4.43 3.56
N GLN A 33 27.50 -4.00 2.90
CA GLN A 33 28.72 -3.52 3.58
C GLN A 33 28.48 -2.19 4.31
N GLU A 34 27.78 -1.26 3.68
CA GLU A 34 27.48 0.05 4.24
C GLU A 34 26.59 -0.06 5.48
N GLU A 35 25.56 -0.90 5.44
CA GLU A 35 24.59 -1.10 6.54
C GLU A 35 25.18 -1.79 7.77
N LEU A 36 26.25 -2.57 7.59
CA LEU A 36 26.96 -3.29 8.66
C LEU A 36 28.23 -2.56 9.10
N ASN A 37 28.44 -1.32 8.65
CA ASN A 37 29.58 -0.52 9.08
C ASN A 37 29.51 -0.25 10.61
N PRO A 38 30.52 -0.65 11.40
CA PRO A 38 30.51 -0.50 12.85
C PRO A 38 30.53 0.96 13.33
N GLY A 39 30.84 1.91 12.44
CA GLY A 39 30.81 3.35 12.73
C GLY A 39 29.43 4.00 12.62
N LEU A 40 28.38 3.24 12.25
CA LEU A 40 27.01 3.78 12.18
C LEU A 40 26.43 3.99 13.58
N GLU A 41 25.65 5.06 13.73
CA GLU A 41 25.02 5.45 14.99
C GLU A 41 23.49 5.58 14.86
N GLY A 42 22.78 5.52 16.00
CA GLY A 42 21.33 5.71 16.04
C GLY A 42 20.56 4.80 15.08
N TYR A 43 19.62 5.40 14.34
CA TYR A 43 18.73 4.71 13.40
C TYR A 43 19.38 4.34 12.06
N GLU A 44 20.68 4.63 11.88
CA GLU A 44 21.42 4.18 10.70
C GLU A 44 21.91 2.75 10.83
N ARG A 45 22.09 2.28 12.07
CA ARG A 45 22.66 0.96 12.38
C ARG A 45 21.82 -0.17 11.81
N GLY A 46 22.46 -1.02 11.01
CA GLY A 46 21.96 -2.35 10.67
C GLY A 46 22.51 -3.42 11.61
N VAL A 47 21.72 -4.48 11.82
CA VAL A 47 22.16 -5.71 12.52
C VAL A 47 21.92 -6.91 11.61
N LEU A 48 22.92 -7.77 11.45
CA LEU A 48 22.78 -9.00 10.68
C LEU A 48 22.01 -10.04 11.50
N THR A 49 20.98 -10.62 10.88
CA THR A 49 20.18 -11.71 11.48
C THR A 49 20.70 -13.09 11.08
N ASN A 50 20.29 -14.13 11.78
CA ASN A 50 20.59 -15.52 11.44
C ASN A 50 20.04 -15.96 10.07
N LEU A 51 19.06 -15.23 9.53
CA LEU A 51 18.50 -15.44 8.19
C LEU A 51 19.39 -14.84 7.09
N GLY A 52 20.43 -14.07 7.46
CA GLY A 52 21.31 -13.36 6.53
C GLY A 52 20.76 -12.03 6.02
N ALA A 53 19.53 -11.65 6.42
CA ALA A 53 18.96 -10.33 6.17
C ALA A 53 19.46 -9.31 7.20
N VAL A 54 19.59 -8.05 6.79
CA VAL A 54 19.87 -6.94 7.70
C VAL A 54 18.56 -6.45 8.32
N ALA A 55 18.59 -6.12 9.61
CA ALA A 55 17.49 -5.52 10.34
C ALA A 55 17.84 -4.10 10.81
N VAL A 56 16.89 -3.17 10.68
CA VAL A 56 17.02 -1.76 11.08
C VAL A 56 15.89 -1.32 12.01
N ASP A 57 16.15 -0.23 12.73
CA ASP A 57 15.26 0.40 13.69
C ASP A 57 14.87 1.81 13.20
N THR A 58 13.57 2.10 13.07
CA THR A 58 13.07 3.42 12.62
C THR A 58 12.58 4.32 13.75
N GLY A 59 12.99 4.03 14.98
CA GLY A 59 12.64 4.76 16.18
C GLY A 59 11.14 4.73 16.47
N ILE A 60 10.59 5.91 16.76
CA ILE A 60 9.17 6.11 17.03
C ILE A 60 8.30 6.04 15.77
N PHE A 61 8.91 6.08 14.58
CA PHE A 61 8.21 6.12 13.29
C PHE A 61 8.07 4.70 12.75
N THR A 62 7.25 3.90 13.42
CA THR A 62 6.98 2.50 13.09
C THR A 62 5.81 2.31 12.10
N GLY A 63 5.35 3.40 11.48
CA GLY A 63 4.22 3.45 10.58
C GLY A 63 4.06 4.82 9.94
N ARG A 64 3.07 4.97 9.07
CA ARG A 64 2.84 6.24 8.35
C ARG A 64 2.42 7.38 9.28
N SER A 65 2.71 8.60 8.84
CA SER A 65 2.33 9.87 9.49
C SER A 65 1.34 10.67 8.63
N PRO A 66 0.08 10.21 8.41
CA PRO A 66 -0.88 10.89 7.54
C PRO A 66 -1.18 12.33 7.97
N LYS A 67 -1.10 12.62 9.27
CA LYS A 67 -1.26 13.98 9.82
C LYS A 67 -0.13 14.93 9.43
N ASP A 68 1.01 14.43 8.96
CA ASP A 68 2.17 15.22 8.51
C ASP A 68 2.32 15.22 6.97
N LYS A 69 1.33 14.68 6.23
CA LYS A 69 1.27 14.70 4.76
C LYS A 69 0.74 16.05 4.24
N TYR A 70 1.49 16.72 3.37
CA TYR A 70 1.13 18.02 2.80
C TYR A 70 1.38 18.08 1.29
N ILE A 71 0.54 18.80 0.55
CA ILE A 71 0.68 18.98 -0.90
C ILE A 71 0.58 20.47 -1.21
N VAL A 72 1.55 21.00 -1.96
CA VAL A 72 1.55 22.39 -2.39
C VAL A 72 0.30 22.66 -3.23
N ARG A 73 -0.45 23.70 -2.85
CA ARG A 73 -1.63 24.17 -3.59
C ARG A 73 -1.23 25.33 -4.49
N ASP A 74 -1.00 25.03 -5.76
CA ASP A 74 -0.58 25.93 -6.83
C ASP A 74 -1.45 25.73 -8.09
N ASP A 75 -1.12 26.40 -9.20
CA ASP A 75 -1.91 26.29 -10.44
C ASP A 75 -1.98 24.86 -11.00
N THR A 76 -0.99 24.00 -10.72
CA THR A 76 -0.98 22.59 -11.17
C THR A 76 -2.04 21.76 -10.43
N THR A 77 -2.25 22.04 -9.15
CA THR A 77 -3.01 21.17 -8.24
C THR A 77 -4.34 21.75 -7.78
N ARG A 78 -4.51 23.07 -7.84
CA ARG A 78 -5.63 23.82 -7.24
C ARG A 78 -6.99 23.22 -7.57
N ASP A 79 -7.24 22.94 -8.85
CA ASP A 79 -8.55 22.57 -9.36
C ASP A 79 -8.70 21.07 -9.67
N THR A 80 -7.64 20.29 -9.48
CA THR A 80 -7.61 18.85 -9.81
C THR A 80 -7.52 17.94 -8.59
N LEU A 81 -6.87 18.41 -7.51
CA LEU A 81 -6.60 17.59 -6.33
C LEU A 81 -7.80 17.57 -5.37
N TRP A 82 -8.06 16.42 -4.77
CA TRP A 82 -9.05 16.26 -3.71
C TRP A 82 -8.51 16.79 -2.37
N TRP A 83 -8.67 18.09 -2.17
CA TRP A 83 -8.17 18.80 -0.98
C TRP A 83 -8.90 18.40 0.30
N SER A 84 -8.18 18.36 1.43
CA SER A 84 -8.75 18.05 2.73
C SER A 84 -9.61 19.18 3.33
N ASP A 85 -9.43 20.42 2.86
CA ASP A 85 -10.16 21.62 3.28
C ASP A 85 -11.30 22.01 2.32
N LYS A 86 -11.65 21.12 1.37
CA LYS A 86 -12.73 21.30 0.40
C LYS A 86 -13.65 20.08 0.35
N GLY A 87 -14.95 20.32 0.18
CA GLY A 87 -15.96 19.27 0.05
C GLY A 87 -16.31 18.58 1.38
N LYS A 88 -17.09 17.49 1.29
CA LYS A 88 -17.59 16.74 2.46
C LYS A 88 -16.66 15.62 2.92
N GLY A 89 -15.72 15.20 2.07
CA GLY A 89 -14.92 14.00 2.28
C GLY A 89 -13.63 14.26 3.07
N LYS A 90 -13.50 13.64 4.25
CA LYS A 90 -12.26 13.65 5.04
C LYS A 90 -11.14 12.90 4.33
N ASN A 91 -9.98 13.54 4.16
CA ASN A 91 -8.77 12.97 3.56
C ASN A 91 -7.50 13.64 4.12
N ASP A 92 -6.33 13.16 3.70
CA ASP A 92 -5.02 13.59 4.23
C ASP A 92 -4.30 14.63 3.34
N ASN A 93 -4.92 15.09 2.25
CA ASN A 93 -4.32 15.99 1.26
C ASN A 93 -4.39 17.45 1.74
N LYS A 94 -3.61 17.76 2.78
CA LYS A 94 -3.54 19.09 3.39
C LYS A 94 -2.81 20.07 2.48
N PRO A 95 -3.39 21.26 2.20
CA PRO A 95 -2.73 22.26 1.36
C PRO A 95 -1.49 22.81 2.06
N LEU A 96 -0.45 23.10 1.27
CA LEU A 96 0.77 23.77 1.68
C LEU A 96 0.98 25.03 0.82
N SER A 97 1.47 26.12 1.40
CA SER A 97 1.84 27.30 0.62
C SER A 97 3.19 27.10 -0.06
N GLN A 98 3.43 27.86 -1.12
CA GLN A 98 4.74 27.85 -1.80
C GLN A 98 5.84 28.39 -0.89
N GLU A 99 5.58 29.36 -0.01
CA GLU A 99 6.59 29.85 0.94
C GLU A 99 7.00 28.79 1.94
N THR A 100 6.03 28.10 2.57
CA THR A 100 6.33 27.02 3.51
C THR A 100 7.04 25.88 2.81
N TRP A 101 6.66 25.53 1.58
CA TRP A 101 7.37 24.55 0.77
C TRP A 101 8.85 24.90 0.58
N GLN A 102 9.17 26.15 0.21
CA GLN A 102 10.57 26.57 0.04
C GLN A 102 11.36 26.48 1.35
N HIS A 103 10.73 26.81 2.49
CA HIS A 103 11.33 26.62 3.80
C HIS A 103 11.66 25.15 4.08
N LEU A 104 10.68 24.25 3.90
CA LEU A 104 10.88 22.81 4.09
C LEU A 104 11.94 22.24 3.15
N LYS A 105 11.94 22.68 1.88
CA LYS A 105 12.96 22.29 0.89
C LYS A 105 14.34 22.73 1.36
N GLY A 106 14.47 23.97 1.85
CA GLY A 106 15.72 24.50 2.40
C GLY A 106 16.26 23.67 3.58
N LEU A 107 15.39 23.21 4.49
CA LEU A 107 15.79 22.33 5.60
C LEU A 107 16.39 21.02 5.10
N VAL A 108 15.70 20.35 4.17
CA VAL A 108 16.15 19.06 3.62
C VAL A 108 17.43 19.22 2.79
N THR A 109 17.51 20.23 1.93
CA THR A 109 18.70 20.42 1.10
C THR A 109 19.90 20.86 1.94
N HIS A 110 19.71 21.66 2.98
CA HIS A 110 20.76 21.97 3.95
C HIS A 110 21.23 20.71 4.67
N GLN A 111 20.30 19.88 5.14
CA GLN A 111 20.60 18.61 5.78
C GLN A 111 21.42 17.67 4.90
N LEU A 112 21.14 17.62 3.59
CA LEU A 112 21.82 16.74 2.64
C LEU A 112 23.12 17.35 2.06
N SER A 113 23.32 18.67 2.21
CA SER A 113 24.53 19.36 1.73
C SER A 113 25.76 18.98 2.56
N GLY A 114 26.95 19.01 1.96
CA GLY A 114 28.19 18.75 2.70
C GLY A 114 28.43 17.27 3.04
N LYS A 115 27.62 16.34 2.52
CA LYS A 115 27.63 14.92 2.92
C LYS A 115 27.96 13.96 1.79
N ARG A 116 28.22 12.71 2.18
CA ARG A 116 28.16 11.56 1.28
C ARG A 116 26.70 11.16 1.08
N LEU A 117 26.28 11.02 -0.17
CA LEU A 117 24.88 10.74 -0.53
C LEU A 117 24.75 9.45 -1.32
N PHE A 118 23.69 8.71 -1.06
CA PHE A 118 23.23 7.61 -1.89
C PHE A 118 22.16 8.11 -2.85
N ILE A 119 22.37 7.85 -4.13
CA ILE A 119 21.44 8.23 -5.19
C ILE A 119 20.96 6.96 -5.89
N VAL A 120 19.65 6.75 -5.93
CA VAL A 120 19.04 5.60 -6.61
C VAL A 120 18.08 6.12 -7.67
N ASP A 121 18.41 5.86 -8.93
CA ASP A 121 17.49 6.03 -10.06
C ASP A 121 16.73 4.71 -10.28
N ALA A 122 15.40 4.80 -10.28
CA ALA A 122 14.49 3.67 -10.41
C ALA A 122 13.19 4.04 -11.15
N PHE A 123 12.38 3.03 -11.51
CA PHE A 123 11.07 3.25 -12.12
C PHE A 123 9.92 2.93 -11.15
N CYS A 124 8.85 3.71 -11.24
CA CYS A 124 7.55 3.43 -10.64
C CYS A 124 6.53 3.20 -11.76
N GLY A 125 6.07 1.95 -11.94
CA GLY A 125 5.29 1.52 -13.09
C GLY A 125 6.07 0.58 -14.02
N ALA A 126 5.54 -0.62 -14.27
CA ALA A 126 6.18 -1.61 -15.13
C ALA A 126 6.07 -1.31 -16.64
N ASN A 127 5.14 -0.46 -17.06
CA ASN A 127 4.94 -0.08 -18.46
C ASN A 127 5.68 1.22 -18.80
N ALA A 128 6.46 1.20 -19.88
CA ALA A 128 7.37 2.29 -20.24
C ALA A 128 6.67 3.62 -20.62
N ASP A 129 5.44 3.53 -21.12
CA ASP A 129 4.62 4.67 -21.57
C ASP A 129 4.00 5.50 -20.42
N THR A 130 3.92 4.90 -19.23
CA THR A 130 3.18 5.43 -18.08
C THR A 130 3.99 5.43 -16.80
N ARG A 131 5.17 4.79 -16.79
CA ARG A 131 6.08 4.80 -15.64
C ARG A 131 6.61 6.20 -15.33
N LEU A 132 6.89 6.42 -14.05
CA LEU A 132 7.70 7.54 -13.61
C LEU A 132 9.15 7.09 -13.45
N SER A 133 10.08 7.89 -13.98
CA SER A 133 11.49 7.81 -13.64
C SER A 133 11.72 8.57 -12.34
N VAL A 134 12.08 7.88 -11.26
CA VAL A 134 12.21 8.48 -9.92
C VAL A 134 13.66 8.46 -9.47
N ARG A 135 14.16 9.60 -9.00
CA ARG A 135 15.48 9.72 -8.35
C ARG A 135 15.32 9.90 -6.86
N PHE A 136 15.85 8.96 -6.09
CA PHE A 136 15.90 9.03 -4.63
C PHE A 136 17.26 9.55 -4.17
N ILE A 137 17.24 10.44 -3.18
CA ILE A 137 18.43 11.03 -2.57
C ILE A 137 18.36 10.83 -1.06
N THR A 138 19.32 10.09 -0.50
CA THR A 138 19.40 9.79 0.94
C THR A 138 20.83 9.97 1.44
N GLU A 139 20.99 10.24 2.73
CA GLU A 139 22.30 10.18 3.42
C GLU A 139 22.51 8.86 4.18
N VAL A 140 21.53 7.96 4.15
CA VAL A 140 21.51 6.69 4.90
C VAL A 140 21.41 5.51 3.94
N ALA A 141 22.32 4.53 4.09
CA ALA A 141 22.45 3.40 3.18
C ALA A 141 21.18 2.53 3.13
N TRP A 142 20.62 2.17 4.29
CA TRP A 142 19.44 1.31 4.32
C TRP A 142 18.21 1.96 3.65
N GLN A 143 18.11 3.29 3.66
CA GLN A 143 17.02 3.98 2.96
C GLN A 143 17.17 3.84 1.43
N ALA A 144 18.41 3.86 0.92
CA ALA A 144 18.70 3.58 -0.48
C ALA A 144 18.44 2.10 -0.82
N HIS A 145 18.75 1.17 0.09
CA HIS A 145 18.39 -0.25 -0.04
C HIS A 145 16.87 -0.44 -0.11
N PHE A 146 16.10 0.19 0.77
CA PHE A 146 14.66 0.12 0.76
C PHE A 146 14.08 0.49 -0.62
N VAL A 147 14.51 1.62 -1.21
CA VAL A 147 14.00 2.03 -2.53
C VAL A 147 14.53 1.15 -3.66
N LYS A 148 15.74 0.57 -3.53
CA LYS A 148 16.27 -0.44 -4.48
C LYS A 148 15.44 -1.72 -4.47
N ASN A 149 14.91 -2.10 -3.30
CA ASN A 149 13.98 -3.22 -3.17
C ASN A 149 12.63 -2.88 -3.78
N MET A 150 12.03 -1.76 -3.35
CA MET A 150 10.63 -1.46 -3.64
C MET A 150 10.36 -0.97 -5.06
N PHE A 151 11.29 -0.25 -5.69
CA PHE A 151 11.09 0.27 -7.04
C PHE A 151 11.71 -0.62 -8.11
N ILE A 152 11.24 -0.48 -9.35
CA ILE A 152 11.73 -1.27 -10.48
C ILE A 152 13.15 -0.81 -10.80
N ARG A 153 14.09 -1.75 -10.72
CA ARG A 153 15.51 -1.50 -10.97
C ARG A 153 15.76 -1.38 -12.48
N PRO A 154 16.26 -0.24 -12.98
CA PRO A 154 16.62 -0.09 -14.38
C PRO A 154 17.80 -1.00 -14.74
N THR A 155 17.86 -1.41 -16.00
CA THR A 155 19.08 -2.00 -16.58
C THR A 155 20.18 -0.95 -16.75
N ASP A 156 21.43 -1.37 -16.92
CA ASP A 156 22.54 -0.44 -17.17
C ASP A 156 22.27 0.41 -18.42
N GLU A 157 21.68 -0.16 -19.47
CA GLU A 157 21.29 0.56 -20.68
C GLU A 157 20.18 1.60 -20.43
N GLU A 158 19.21 1.29 -19.58
CA GLU A 158 18.16 2.25 -19.21
C GLU A 158 18.67 3.36 -18.29
N LEU A 159 19.74 3.10 -17.53
CA LEU A 159 20.41 4.14 -16.77
C LEU A 159 21.08 5.14 -17.72
N VAL A 160 21.63 4.69 -18.86
CA VAL A 160 22.19 5.59 -19.87
C VAL A 160 21.08 6.51 -20.41
N GLY A 161 21.14 7.79 -20.02
CA GLY A 161 20.14 8.77 -20.43
C GLY A 161 18.88 8.80 -19.55
N PHE A 162 18.92 8.19 -18.36
CA PHE A 162 17.86 8.30 -17.35
C PHE A 162 17.58 9.78 -17.03
N LYS A 163 16.31 10.19 -17.19
CA LYS A 163 15.84 11.53 -16.87
C LYS A 163 14.75 11.42 -15.80
N PRO A 164 15.00 11.89 -14.57
CA PRO A 164 14.01 11.79 -13.52
C PRO A 164 12.79 12.67 -13.84
N ASP A 165 11.61 12.07 -13.79
CA ASP A 165 10.32 12.75 -13.80
C ASP A 165 9.96 13.29 -12.42
N PHE A 166 10.46 12.64 -11.35
CA PHE A 166 10.21 13.01 -9.96
C PHE A 166 11.45 12.79 -9.09
N ILE A 167 11.67 13.67 -8.12
CA ILE A 167 12.77 13.56 -7.14
C ILE A 167 12.19 13.30 -5.75
N VAL A 168 12.78 12.37 -5.01
CA VAL A 168 12.45 12.13 -3.59
C VAL A 168 13.69 12.41 -2.75
N MET A 169 13.62 13.44 -1.91
CA MET A 169 14.70 13.80 -0.99
C MET A 169 14.34 13.37 0.42
N ASN A 170 15.11 12.44 0.96
CA ASN A 170 14.92 11.93 2.32
C ASN A 170 15.91 12.60 3.29
N GLY A 171 15.40 13.61 3.99
CA GLY A 171 16.10 14.31 5.07
C GLY A 171 15.58 13.91 6.45
N ALA A 172 15.33 12.61 6.70
CA ALA A 172 14.77 12.11 7.97
C ALA A 172 15.48 12.63 9.24
N LYS A 173 16.75 13.02 9.14
CA LYS A 173 17.54 13.59 10.24
C LYS A 173 17.25 15.07 10.56
N CYS A 174 16.60 15.81 9.67
CA CYS A 174 16.17 17.18 9.96
C CYS A 174 14.71 17.22 10.39
N THR A 175 14.34 18.23 11.16
CA THR A 175 12.94 18.55 11.50
C THR A 175 12.68 20.03 11.21
N ASN A 176 11.41 20.44 11.21
CA ASN A 176 11.00 21.83 11.05
C ASN A 176 10.72 22.48 12.40
N PRO A 177 11.63 23.31 12.94
CA PRO A 177 11.40 23.99 14.22
C PRO A 177 10.32 25.08 14.16
N GLN A 178 9.95 25.59 12.98
CA GLN A 178 8.94 26.63 12.79
C GLN A 178 7.52 26.08 12.52
N TRP A 179 7.29 24.80 12.81
CA TRP A 179 6.05 24.12 12.44
C TRP A 179 4.80 24.75 13.05
N LYS A 180 4.88 25.28 14.28
CA LYS A 180 3.76 25.92 14.97
C LYS A 180 3.39 27.23 14.31
N GLU A 181 4.40 28.05 14.02
CA GLU A 181 4.27 29.36 13.37
C GLU A 181 3.73 29.22 11.94
N GLN A 182 4.04 28.11 11.28
CA GLN A 182 3.58 27.79 9.93
C GLN A 182 2.23 27.04 9.90
N GLY A 183 1.64 26.72 11.06
CA GLY A 183 0.35 26.03 11.14
C GLY A 183 0.40 24.56 10.69
N LEU A 184 1.57 23.91 10.76
CA LEU A 184 1.71 22.48 10.48
C LEU A 184 1.33 21.65 11.72
N ASN A 185 1.21 20.33 11.54
CA ASN A 185 0.78 19.39 12.58
C ASN A 185 1.90 19.07 13.58
N SER A 186 3.13 18.93 13.10
CA SER A 186 4.30 18.66 13.92
C SER A 186 5.58 19.15 13.24
N GLU A 187 6.73 18.96 13.90
CA GLU A 187 8.04 19.22 13.33
C GLU A 187 8.41 18.29 12.16
N ASN A 188 7.64 17.21 11.97
CA ASN A 188 7.84 16.24 10.88
C ASN A 188 7.02 16.66 9.66
N PHE A 189 7.46 16.24 8.48
CA PHE A 189 6.73 16.53 7.25
C PHE A 189 7.00 15.49 6.17
N VAL A 190 5.94 15.18 5.43
CA VAL A 190 5.98 14.47 4.15
C VAL A 190 5.28 15.37 3.14
N ALA A 191 6.07 16.18 2.42
CA ALA A 191 5.55 17.25 1.57
C ALA A 191 5.74 16.95 0.09
N PHE A 192 4.77 17.32 -0.74
CA PHE A 192 4.78 17.12 -2.19
C PHE A 192 4.58 18.44 -2.93
N ASN A 193 5.36 18.66 -3.99
CA ASN A 193 5.15 19.73 -4.95
C ASN A 193 5.11 19.14 -6.36
N LEU A 194 3.96 19.20 -7.02
CA LEU A 194 3.76 18.62 -8.35
C LEU A 194 4.27 19.52 -9.49
N THR A 195 4.44 20.82 -9.24
CA THR A 195 5.08 21.75 -10.19
C THR A 195 6.58 21.51 -10.25
N GLU A 196 7.23 21.43 -9.08
CA GLU A 196 8.66 21.10 -8.99
C GLU A 196 8.94 19.61 -9.20
N ARG A 197 7.91 18.76 -9.05
CA ARG A 197 7.99 17.30 -9.11
C ARG A 197 8.93 16.71 -8.06
N ILE A 198 8.76 17.16 -6.81
CA ILE A 198 9.60 16.78 -5.67
C ILE A 198 8.74 16.31 -4.50
N GLN A 199 9.20 15.24 -3.84
CA GLN A 199 8.77 14.83 -2.50
C GLN A 199 9.89 15.12 -1.49
N LEU A 200 9.51 15.67 -0.34
CA LEU A 200 10.39 15.88 0.81
C LEU A 200 9.94 15.02 1.99
N ILE A 201 10.89 14.40 2.68
CA ILE A 201 10.66 13.67 3.93
C ILE A 201 11.57 14.27 5.00
N GLY A 202 11.00 14.70 6.12
CA GLY A 202 11.72 15.24 7.29
C GLY A 202 11.20 14.64 8.60
N GLY A 203 12.11 14.33 9.52
CA GLY A 203 11.88 13.77 10.85
C GLY A 203 11.55 12.28 10.87
N THR A 204 10.62 11.83 10.03
CA THR A 204 10.21 10.42 9.98
C THR A 204 11.23 9.53 9.29
N TRP A 205 11.57 8.41 9.93
CA TRP A 205 12.45 7.38 9.38
C TRP A 205 11.69 6.24 8.69
N TYR A 206 10.36 6.17 8.80
CA TYR A 206 9.59 5.05 8.27
C TYR A 206 9.77 4.86 6.76
N GLY A 207 10.27 3.70 6.32
CA GLY A 207 10.59 3.45 4.90
C GLY A 207 9.37 3.60 3.98
N GLY A 208 8.19 3.22 4.48
CA GLY A 208 6.94 3.29 3.72
C GLY A 208 6.55 4.68 3.20
N GLU A 209 7.09 5.78 3.74
CA GLU A 209 6.82 7.13 3.21
C GLU A 209 7.46 7.36 1.83
N MET A 210 8.60 6.72 1.54
CA MET A 210 9.23 6.77 0.22
C MET A 210 8.42 6.02 -0.85
N LYS A 211 7.82 4.88 -0.47
CA LYS A 211 6.95 4.08 -1.34
C LYS A 211 5.61 4.78 -1.57
N LYS A 212 4.87 5.07 -0.49
CA LYS A 212 3.49 5.57 -0.56
C LYS A 212 3.37 6.99 -1.08
N GLY A 213 4.45 7.77 -1.01
CA GLY A 213 4.51 9.05 -1.70
C GLY A 213 4.39 8.90 -3.21
N MET A 214 5.20 8.04 -3.83
CA MET A 214 5.12 7.80 -5.27
C MET A 214 3.81 7.12 -5.68
N PHE A 215 3.27 6.24 -4.84
CA PHE A 215 1.92 5.70 -5.07
C PHE A 215 0.85 6.81 -5.13
N SER A 216 0.95 7.82 -4.25
CA SER A 216 0.03 8.97 -4.27
C SER A 216 0.16 9.80 -5.55
N VAL A 217 1.38 9.90 -6.11
CA VAL A 217 1.63 10.56 -7.42
C VAL A 217 1.05 9.72 -8.56
N MET A 218 1.21 8.39 -8.55
CA MET A 218 0.58 7.51 -9.54
C MET A 218 -0.95 7.59 -9.47
N ASN A 219 -1.51 7.64 -8.26
CA ASN A 219 -2.94 7.85 -8.02
C ASN A 219 -3.45 9.19 -8.55
N TYR A 220 -2.58 10.19 -8.75
CA TYR A 220 -2.96 11.46 -9.36
C TYR A 220 -2.91 11.36 -10.89
N LEU A 221 -1.82 10.83 -11.44
CA LEU A 221 -1.55 10.89 -12.87
C LEU A 221 -2.34 9.86 -13.71
N LEU A 222 -2.48 8.63 -13.21
CA LEU A 222 -3.02 7.53 -14.01
C LEU A 222 -4.53 7.64 -14.26
N PRO A 223 -5.38 7.94 -13.25
CA PRO A 223 -6.82 8.06 -13.48
C PRO A 223 -7.17 9.20 -14.44
N LEU A 224 -6.39 10.30 -14.45
CA LEU A 224 -6.55 11.41 -15.40
C LEU A 224 -6.30 10.99 -16.86
N LYS A 225 -5.61 9.86 -17.08
CA LYS A 225 -5.38 9.23 -18.39
C LYS A 225 -6.29 8.03 -18.63
N GLY A 226 -7.29 7.78 -17.78
CA GLY A 226 -8.19 6.63 -17.88
C GLY A 226 -7.55 5.28 -17.52
N ILE A 227 -6.46 5.28 -16.75
CA ILE A 227 -5.79 4.08 -16.24
C ILE A 227 -6.16 3.93 -14.77
N ALA A 228 -6.65 2.75 -14.35
CA ALA A 228 -6.97 2.55 -12.94
C ALA A 228 -5.67 2.51 -12.15
N SER A 229 -5.61 3.20 -11.01
CA SER A 229 -4.50 3.10 -10.05
C SER A 229 -5.06 2.50 -8.76
N MET A 230 -4.54 1.34 -8.38
CA MET A 230 -5.20 0.41 -7.48
C MET A 230 -4.31 0.05 -6.30
N HIS A 231 -4.88 0.12 -5.09
CA HIS A 231 -4.26 -0.40 -3.87
C HIS A 231 -4.68 -1.86 -3.67
N CYS A 232 -4.06 -2.75 -4.43
CA CYS A 232 -4.38 -4.16 -4.45
C CYS A 232 -3.11 -5.00 -4.57
N SER A 233 -3.21 -6.28 -4.23
CA SER A 233 -2.25 -7.27 -4.74
C SER A 233 -2.79 -7.89 -6.02
N ALA A 234 -1.95 -8.53 -6.81
CA ALA A 234 -2.38 -9.21 -8.02
C ALA A 234 -1.56 -10.48 -8.30
N ASN A 235 -2.23 -11.51 -8.82
CA ASN A 235 -1.59 -12.74 -9.30
C ASN A 235 -2.31 -13.31 -10.52
N VAL A 236 -1.65 -14.25 -11.20
CA VAL A 236 -2.15 -14.87 -12.43
C VAL A 236 -2.07 -16.40 -12.35
N GLY A 237 -3.13 -17.07 -12.80
CA GLY A 237 -3.16 -18.51 -12.93
C GLY A 237 -2.36 -19.02 -14.12
N GLU A 238 -2.28 -20.35 -14.25
CA GLU A 238 -1.63 -20.98 -15.42
C GLU A 238 -2.37 -20.67 -16.72
N LYS A 239 -3.69 -20.47 -16.67
CA LYS A 239 -4.54 -20.15 -17.83
C LYS A 239 -4.51 -18.67 -18.21
N GLY A 240 -3.71 -17.85 -17.51
CA GLY A 240 -3.65 -16.40 -17.75
C GLY A 240 -4.78 -15.61 -17.09
N ASP A 241 -5.63 -16.25 -16.28
CA ASP A 241 -6.68 -15.60 -15.50
C ASP A 241 -6.06 -14.73 -14.41
N VAL A 242 -6.31 -13.42 -14.43
CA VAL A 242 -5.74 -12.47 -13.45
C VAL A 242 -6.76 -12.18 -12.35
N ALA A 243 -6.29 -12.12 -11.11
CA ALA A 243 -7.06 -11.72 -9.95
C ALA A 243 -6.39 -10.54 -9.24
N VAL A 244 -7.21 -9.59 -8.77
CA VAL A 244 -6.77 -8.46 -7.96
C VAL A 244 -7.45 -8.48 -6.59
N PHE A 245 -6.70 -8.21 -5.53
CA PHE A 245 -7.19 -8.25 -4.15
C PHE A 245 -6.98 -6.88 -3.49
N PHE A 246 -8.04 -6.08 -3.40
CA PHE A 246 -8.04 -4.80 -2.69
C PHE A 246 -8.14 -5.01 -1.18
N GLY A 247 -7.55 -4.11 -0.41
CA GLY A 247 -7.62 -4.14 1.04
C GLY A 247 -6.60 -3.24 1.72
N LEU A 248 -6.85 -2.90 2.99
CA LEU A 248 -5.86 -2.18 3.79
C LEU A 248 -4.68 -3.07 4.21
N SER A 249 -3.65 -2.44 4.77
CA SER A 249 -2.50 -3.16 5.30
C SER A 249 -2.93 -4.13 6.41
N GLY A 250 -2.54 -5.41 6.28
CA GLY A 250 -2.86 -6.48 7.23
C GLY A 250 -4.20 -7.20 7.01
N THR A 251 -5.00 -6.81 6.01
CA THR A 251 -6.28 -7.50 5.69
C THR A 251 -6.11 -8.75 4.83
N GLY A 252 -4.86 -9.13 4.49
CA GLY A 252 -4.55 -10.39 3.81
C GLY A 252 -4.08 -10.26 2.35
N LYS A 253 -3.92 -9.06 1.78
CA LYS A 253 -3.45 -8.88 0.39
C LYS A 253 -2.18 -9.69 0.08
N THR A 254 -1.11 -9.45 0.82
CA THR A 254 0.20 -10.10 0.61
C THR A 254 0.09 -11.61 0.80
N THR A 255 -0.51 -12.07 1.90
CA THR A 255 -0.68 -13.50 2.22
C THR A 255 -1.51 -14.25 1.17
N LEU A 256 -2.58 -13.65 0.66
CA LEU A 256 -3.51 -14.31 -0.29
C LEU A 256 -3.03 -14.22 -1.75
N SER A 257 -2.18 -13.24 -2.08
CA SER A 257 -1.57 -13.16 -3.41
C SER A 257 -0.37 -14.08 -3.58
N THR A 258 0.34 -14.41 -2.50
CA THR A 258 1.37 -15.47 -2.44
C THR A 258 0.72 -16.84 -2.30
N ASP A 259 0.00 -17.24 -3.34
CA ASP A 259 -0.53 -18.59 -3.51
C ASP A 259 0.45 -19.42 -4.35
N PRO A 260 0.96 -20.58 -3.87
CA PRO A 260 1.86 -21.42 -4.65
C PRO A 260 1.27 -21.90 -5.99
N LYS A 261 -0.07 -21.88 -6.16
CA LYS A 261 -0.75 -22.26 -7.41
C LYS A 261 -0.78 -21.13 -8.45
N ARG A 262 -0.29 -19.93 -8.11
CA ARG A 262 -0.43 -18.73 -8.94
C ARG A 262 0.85 -17.91 -8.95
N ARG A 263 1.15 -17.31 -10.09
CA ARG A 263 2.31 -16.44 -10.24
C ARG A 263 1.98 -15.05 -9.72
N LEU A 264 2.76 -14.55 -8.76
CA LEU A 264 2.62 -13.22 -8.21
C LEU A 264 2.97 -12.15 -9.27
N ILE A 265 2.11 -11.15 -9.43
CA ILE A 265 2.37 -9.94 -10.24
C ILE A 265 2.95 -8.86 -9.33
N GLY A 266 2.34 -8.63 -8.16
CA GLY A 266 2.81 -7.71 -7.12
C GLY A 266 1.89 -7.73 -5.89
N ASP A 267 2.32 -7.15 -4.76
CA ASP A 267 1.64 -7.32 -3.47
C ASP A 267 0.78 -6.13 -3.02
N ASP A 268 0.89 -4.95 -3.63
CA ASP A 268 0.28 -3.75 -3.03
C ASP A 268 -0.18 -2.62 -3.98
N GLU A 269 0.52 -2.37 -5.10
CA GLU A 269 0.25 -1.21 -5.98
C GLU A 269 0.25 -1.58 -7.47
N HIS A 270 -0.91 -1.43 -8.15
CA HIS A 270 -1.06 -1.82 -9.55
C HIS A 270 -1.80 -0.79 -10.39
N GLY A 271 -1.45 -0.75 -11.67
CA GLY A 271 -2.20 -0.09 -12.71
C GLY A 271 -3.09 -1.06 -13.47
N TRP A 272 -4.17 -0.55 -14.09
CA TRP A 272 -4.96 -1.28 -15.09
C TRP A 272 -5.23 -0.40 -16.31
N ASP A 273 -4.49 -0.68 -17.38
CA ASP A 273 -4.58 0.03 -18.67
C ASP A 273 -5.33 -0.82 -19.73
N ASP A 274 -5.10 -0.50 -21.00
CA ASP A 274 -5.70 -1.19 -22.14
C ASP A 274 -5.10 -2.58 -22.39
N ASP A 275 -3.89 -2.86 -21.89
CA ASP A 275 -3.21 -4.17 -22.05
C ASP A 275 -3.52 -5.12 -20.88
N GLY A 276 -3.70 -4.56 -19.67
CA GLY A 276 -4.01 -5.38 -18.49
C GLY A 276 -3.52 -4.78 -17.18
N VAL A 277 -3.27 -5.67 -16.20
CA VAL A 277 -2.82 -5.29 -14.86
C VAL A 277 -1.29 -5.30 -14.79
N PHE A 278 -0.69 -4.23 -14.29
CA PHE A 278 0.76 -4.09 -14.16
C PHE A 278 1.16 -3.56 -12.79
N ASN A 279 2.27 -4.07 -12.24
CA ASN A 279 2.80 -3.64 -10.96
C ASN A 279 3.47 -2.26 -11.08
N PHE A 280 3.39 -1.45 -10.02
CA PHE A 280 4.20 -0.22 -9.92
C PHE A 280 5.60 -0.49 -9.37
N GLU A 281 5.77 -1.63 -8.71
CA GLU A 281 6.89 -1.92 -7.82
C GLU A 281 7.86 -2.96 -8.37
N GLY A 282 9.07 -2.98 -7.82
CA GLY A 282 10.11 -3.99 -8.07
C GLY A 282 10.37 -4.94 -6.89
N GLY A 283 9.53 -4.85 -5.85
CA GLY A 283 9.65 -5.54 -4.57
C GLY A 283 8.32 -5.71 -3.85
N CYS A 284 8.39 -6.30 -2.66
CA CYS A 284 7.26 -6.44 -1.74
C CYS A 284 7.63 -5.90 -0.36
N TYR A 285 6.64 -5.40 0.38
CA TYR A 285 6.84 -4.79 1.71
C TYR A 285 5.92 -5.45 2.73
N ALA A 286 6.22 -6.72 3.03
CA ALA A 286 5.37 -7.59 3.83
C ALA A 286 5.39 -7.20 5.32
N LYS A 287 4.26 -7.44 6.00
CA LYS A 287 4.18 -7.46 7.47
C LYS A 287 4.79 -8.76 7.99
N THR A 288 5.49 -8.69 9.12
CA THR A 288 6.21 -9.83 9.70
C THR A 288 5.73 -10.24 11.10
N ILE A 289 4.79 -9.50 11.69
CA ILE A 289 4.23 -9.86 12.99
C ILE A 289 3.53 -11.22 12.91
N LYS A 290 3.94 -12.15 13.77
CA LYS A 290 3.50 -13.56 13.81
C LYS A 290 3.78 -14.34 12.52
N LEU A 291 4.77 -13.91 11.74
CA LEU A 291 5.21 -14.63 10.56
C LEU A 291 5.78 -15.99 10.99
N SER A 292 5.27 -17.05 10.37
CA SER A 292 5.78 -18.41 10.54
C SER A 292 6.06 -19.04 9.19
N LYS A 293 7.10 -19.88 9.15
CA LYS A 293 7.48 -20.60 7.94
C LYS A 293 6.40 -21.57 7.49
N GLU A 294 5.60 -22.08 8.42
CA GLU A 294 4.53 -23.05 8.18
C GLU A 294 3.31 -22.39 7.53
N ALA A 295 2.94 -21.18 7.95
CA ALA A 295 1.77 -20.48 7.41
C ALA A 295 2.07 -19.75 6.10
N GLU A 296 3.26 -19.17 5.98
CA GLU A 296 3.66 -18.24 4.92
C GLU A 296 5.08 -18.55 4.40
N PRO A 297 5.32 -19.77 3.87
CA PRO A 297 6.66 -20.24 3.53
C PRO A 297 7.36 -19.37 2.49
N GLU A 298 6.65 -18.89 1.46
CA GLU A 298 7.25 -18.06 0.40
C GLU A 298 7.77 -16.72 0.96
N ILE A 299 6.98 -16.08 1.83
CA ILE A 299 7.37 -14.81 2.47
C ILE A 299 8.53 -15.06 3.44
N TYR A 300 8.48 -16.12 4.25
CA TYR A 300 9.56 -16.46 5.17
C TYR A 300 10.89 -16.72 4.42
N HIS A 301 10.84 -17.46 3.31
CA HIS A 301 12.01 -17.76 2.49
C HIS A 301 12.53 -16.56 1.69
N ALA A 302 11.70 -15.54 1.46
CA ALA A 302 12.13 -14.27 0.91
C ALA A 302 13.03 -13.47 1.89
N ILE A 303 13.01 -13.80 3.19
CA ILE A 303 13.86 -13.16 4.20
C ILE A 303 15.23 -13.84 4.19
N ARG A 304 16.15 -13.23 3.43
CA ARG A 304 17.54 -13.62 3.29
C ARG A 304 18.39 -12.39 2.96
N ARG A 305 19.69 -12.56 2.69
CA ARG A 305 20.54 -11.45 2.19
C ARG A 305 19.83 -10.69 1.07
N ASP A 306 19.92 -9.37 1.10
CA ASP A 306 19.22 -8.39 0.24
C ASP A 306 17.74 -8.13 0.60
N ALA A 307 17.20 -8.83 1.59
CA ALA A 307 16.02 -8.37 2.31
C ALA A 307 16.43 -7.41 3.44
N LEU A 308 15.55 -6.46 3.73
CA LEU A 308 15.71 -5.47 4.79
C LEU A 308 14.53 -5.57 5.76
N LEU A 309 14.81 -6.08 6.96
CA LEU A 309 13.87 -6.16 8.08
C LEU A 309 13.77 -4.80 8.78
N GLU A 310 12.58 -4.43 9.22
CA GLU A 310 12.31 -3.15 9.87
C GLU A 310 11.53 -3.39 11.16
N ASN A 311 12.11 -2.94 12.27
CA ASN A 311 11.54 -2.96 13.62
C ASN A 311 11.24 -4.34 14.22
N VAL A 312 11.76 -5.43 13.64
CA VAL A 312 11.69 -6.76 14.26
C VAL A 312 12.61 -6.85 15.48
N THR A 313 12.22 -7.64 16.46
CA THR A 313 13.10 -7.96 17.60
C THR A 313 14.15 -8.97 17.17
N VAL A 314 15.42 -8.61 17.30
CA VAL A 314 16.57 -9.49 17.05
C VAL A 314 17.22 -9.80 18.39
N ARG A 315 17.36 -11.10 18.71
CA ARG A 315 17.98 -11.58 19.95
C ARG A 315 19.51 -11.47 19.87
N GLU A 316 20.18 -11.65 21.00
CA GLU A 316 21.65 -11.57 21.09
C GLU A 316 22.38 -12.57 20.18
N ASP A 317 21.78 -13.73 19.92
CA ASP A 317 22.32 -14.76 19.01
C ASP A 317 22.03 -14.48 17.52
N GLY A 318 21.40 -13.34 17.21
CA GLY A 318 21.00 -12.94 15.86
C GLY A 318 19.68 -13.55 15.38
N THR A 319 19.02 -14.39 16.18
CA THR A 319 17.69 -14.94 15.81
C THR A 319 16.61 -13.87 15.87
N VAL A 320 15.64 -13.95 14.96
CA VAL A 320 14.51 -13.01 14.91
C VAL A 320 13.33 -13.56 15.69
N ASP A 321 12.72 -12.72 16.52
CA ASP A 321 11.43 -12.98 17.15
C ASP A 321 10.31 -12.28 16.36
N PHE A 322 9.62 -13.05 15.51
CA PHE A 322 8.50 -12.52 14.73
C PHE A 322 7.21 -12.36 15.55
N ASP A 323 7.11 -12.99 16.72
CA ASP A 323 5.93 -12.89 17.60
C ASP A 323 5.99 -11.64 18.50
N ASP A 324 7.16 -11.04 18.67
CA ASP A 324 7.35 -9.85 19.48
C ASP A 324 6.86 -8.57 18.79
N GLY A 325 5.67 -8.12 19.18
CA GLY A 325 5.07 -6.85 18.79
C GLY A 325 5.29 -5.71 19.79
N SER A 326 6.12 -5.90 20.83
CA SER A 326 6.29 -4.93 21.93
C SER A 326 6.72 -3.54 21.44
N LYS A 327 7.53 -3.49 20.38
CA LYS A 327 7.85 -2.24 19.69
C LYS A 327 6.72 -1.76 18.79
N THR A 328 6.21 -2.65 17.94
CA THR A 328 5.12 -2.37 17.01
C THR A 328 4.53 -3.66 16.43
N GLU A 329 3.22 -3.70 16.23
CA GLU A 329 2.53 -4.73 15.44
C GLU A 329 2.69 -4.51 13.91
N ASN A 330 3.42 -3.45 13.51
CA ASN A 330 3.75 -3.16 12.12
C ASN A 330 5.24 -3.40 11.83
N THR A 331 5.79 -4.51 12.35
CA THR A 331 7.08 -5.02 11.88
C THR A 331 6.98 -5.38 10.40
N ARG A 332 8.05 -5.13 9.66
CA ARG A 332 8.07 -5.26 8.21
C ARG A 332 9.33 -5.93 7.70
N VAL A 333 9.25 -6.38 6.45
CA VAL A 333 10.41 -6.69 5.63
C VAL A 333 10.18 -6.18 4.22
N SER A 334 11.18 -5.54 3.63
CA SER A 334 11.23 -5.27 2.20
C SER A 334 12.18 -6.26 1.53
N TYR A 335 11.81 -6.75 0.36
CA TYR A 335 12.68 -7.59 -0.47
C TYR A 335 12.36 -7.34 -1.95
N PRO A 336 13.33 -7.49 -2.85
CA PRO A 336 13.05 -7.39 -4.27
C PRO A 336 12.17 -8.57 -4.70
N ILE A 337 11.28 -8.37 -5.67
CA ILE A 337 10.19 -9.30 -5.94
C ILE A 337 10.69 -10.68 -6.37
N TYR A 338 11.90 -10.74 -6.93
CA TYR A 338 12.57 -12.00 -7.31
C TYR A 338 12.99 -12.87 -6.12
N HIS A 339 12.82 -12.39 -4.87
CA HIS A 339 12.97 -13.23 -3.69
C HIS A 339 11.88 -14.29 -3.57
N ILE A 340 10.72 -14.04 -4.20
CA ILE A 340 9.66 -15.02 -4.42
C ILE A 340 9.92 -15.73 -5.75
N ASP A 341 9.94 -17.06 -5.73
CA ASP A 341 10.25 -17.86 -6.92
C ASP A 341 9.13 -17.81 -7.96
N ASN A 342 7.88 -17.98 -7.50
CA ASN A 342 6.70 -18.08 -8.35
C ASN A 342 6.11 -16.69 -8.69
N ILE A 343 6.83 -15.93 -9.51
CA ILE A 343 6.41 -14.59 -9.97
C ILE A 343 6.31 -14.52 -11.49
N VAL A 344 5.59 -13.51 -11.98
CA VAL A 344 5.60 -13.15 -13.40
C VAL A 344 6.92 -12.45 -13.75
N LYS A 345 7.58 -12.91 -14.82
CA LYS A 345 8.86 -12.41 -15.35
C LYS A 345 8.81 -12.40 -16.89
N PRO A 346 9.61 -11.58 -17.60
CA PRO A 346 10.62 -10.64 -17.06
C PRO A 346 10.04 -9.34 -16.51
N VAL A 347 8.78 -9.01 -16.82
CA VAL A 347 8.09 -7.80 -16.38
C VAL A 347 6.88 -8.19 -15.55
N SER A 348 6.67 -7.50 -14.42
CA SER A 348 5.55 -7.73 -13.50
C SER A 348 4.22 -7.20 -14.04
N LYS A 349 3.69 -7.82 -15.09
CA LYS A 349 2.38 -7.52 -15.68
C LYS A 349 1.71 -8.74 -16.29
N ALA A 350 0.39 -8.71 -16.40
CA ALA A 350 -0.42 -9.74 -17.05
C ALA A 350 -1.63 -9.11 -17.74
N GLY A 351 -2.53 -9.95 -18.27
CA GLY A 351 -3.76 -9.49 -18.94
C GLY A 351 -4.79 -8.85 -17.99
N HIS A 352 -6.01 -8.68 -18.49
CA HIS A 352 -7.11 -8.10 -17.73
C HIS A 352 -7.54 -8.99 -16.55
N ALA A 353 -7.84 -8.37 -15.41
CA ALA A 353 -8.40 -9.07 -14.26
C ALA A 353 -9.81 -9.57 -14.58
N THR A 354 -10.07 -10.84 -14.30
CA THR A 354 -11.41 -11.45 -14.39
C THR A 354 -12.05 -11.60 -13.01
N LYS A 355 -11.24 -11.56 -11.94
CA LYS A 355 -11.67 -11.64 -10.55
C LYS A 355 -11.20 -10.41 -9.77
N VAL A 356 -12.14 -9.71 -9.15
CA VAL A 356 -11.87 -8.56 -8.28
C VAL A 356 -12.32 -8.89 -6.86
N ILE A 357 -11.39 -8.94 -5.92
CA ILE A 357 -11.67 -9.35 -4.54
C ILE A 357 -11.48 -8.13 -3.63
N PHE A 358 -12.51 -7.78 -2.87
CA PHE A 358 -12.47 -6.76 -1.83
C PHE A 358 -12.30 -7.44 -0.47
N LEU A 359 -11.12 -7.29 0.13
CA LEU A 359 -10.80 -7.86 1.44
C LEU A 359 -11.20 -6.88 2.54
N THR A 360 -12.13 -7.29 3.39
CA THR A 360 -12.56 -6.51 4.56
C THR A 360 -12.26 -7.26 5.84
N ALA A 361 -11.45 -6.67 6.71
CA ALA A 361 -11.33 -7.11 8.10
C ALA A 361 -12.48 -6.55 8.95
N ASP A 362 -13.66 -7.19 8.92
CA ASP A 362 -14.82 -6.76 9.70
C ASP A 362 -14.66 -7.13 11.19
N ALA A 363 -14.46 -6.12 12.03
CA ALA A 363 -14.36 -6.30 13.48
C ALA A 363 -15.73 -6.43 14.18
N PHE A 364 -16.85 -6.11 13.52
CA PHE A 364 -18.18 -6.31 14.09
C PHE A 364 -18.60 -7.78 14.03
N GLY A 365 -18.06 -8.55 13.09
CA GLY A 365 -18.45 -9.94 12.86
C GLY A 365 -19.85 -10.05 12.24
N VAL A 366 -20.18 -9.14 11.32
CA VAL A 366 -21.49 -9.03 10.65
C VAL A 366 -21.42 -9.56 9.23
N LEU A 367 -20.34 -9.23 8.50
CA LEU A 367 -20.19 -9.58 7.10
C LEU A 367 -19.90 -11.07 6.92
N PRO A 368 -20.47 -11.70 5.89
CA PRO A 368 -20.23 -13.12 5.59
C PRO A 368 -18.77 -13.36 5.18
N PRO A 369 -18.25 -14.58 5.31
CA PRO A 369 -16.90 -14.91 4.83
C PRO A 369 -16.69 -14.57 3.35
N VAL A 370 -17.73 -14.73 2.52
CA VAL A 370 -17.70 -14.37 1.11
C VAL A 370 -19.08 -13.94 0.60
N SER A 371 -19.10 -12.99 -0.35
CA SER A 371 -20.28 -12.62 -1.11
C SER A 371 -19.95 -12.30 -2.55
N ARG A 372 -20.83 -12.71 -3.47
CA ARG A 372 -20.79 -12.28 -4.88
C ARG A 372 -21.51 -10.95 -5.02
N LEU A 373 -20.82 -9.93 -5.53
CA LEU A 373 -21.38 -8.58 -5.63
C LEU A 373 -22.06 -8.36 -6.98
N THR A 374 -23.15 -7.59 -6.98
CA THR A 374 -23.67 -6.98 -8.21
C THR A 374 -22.76 -5.83 -8.68
N ALA A 375 -22.94 -5.36 -9.91
CA ALA A 375 -22.18 -4.21 -10.43
C ALA A 375 -22.34 -2.94 -9.57
N ASN A 376 -23.56 -2.65 -9.10
CA ASN A 376 -23.81 -1.49 -8.24
C ASN A 376 -23.24 -1.70 -6.83
N GLN A 377 -23.36 -2.91 -6.25
CA GLN A 377 -22.72 -3.24 -4.97
C GLN A 377 -21.20 -3.16 -5.06
N THR A 378 -20.61 -3.50 -6.20
CA THR A 378 -19.17 -3.36 -6.45
C THR A 378 -18.73 -1.91 -6.25
N GLN A 379 -19.41 -0.97 -6.91
CA GLN A 379 -19.14 0.46 -6.77
C GLN A 379 -19.39 0.95 -5.34
N TYR A 380 -20.51 0.56 -4.75
CA TYR A 380 -20.88 0.96 -3.39
C TYR A 380 -19.83 0.50 -2.35
N HIS A 381 -19.45 -0.78 -2.38
CA HIS A 381 -18.45 -1.32 -1.45
C HIS A 381 -17.04 -0.83 -1.73
N PHE A 382 -16.70 -0.55 -2.99
CA PHE A 382 -15.41 0.05 -3.35
C PHE A 382 -15.29 1.49 -2.81
N LEU A 383 -16.32 2.31 -3.01
CA LEU A 383 -16.36 3.69 -2.49
C LEU A 383 -16.44 3.73 -0.96
N SER A 384 -17.22 2.84 -0.34
CA SER A 384 -17.26 2.70 1.11
C SER A 384 -15.91 2.27 1.68
N GLY A 385 -15.28 1.25 1.07
CA GLY A 385 -13.99 0.71 1.50
C GLY A 385 -13.96 0.33 2.98
N PHE A 386 -15.07 -0.25 3.46
CA PHE A 386 -15.22 -0.64 4.86
C PHE A 386 -14.25 -1.76 5.22
N THR A 387 -13.49 -1.55 6.29
CA THR A 387 -12.58 -2.54 6.88
C THR A 387 -12.13 -2.07 8.29
N ALA A 388 -11.02 -2.58 8.81
CA ALA A 388 -10.40 -2.12 10.05
C ALA A 388 -8.97 -1.64 9.80
N LYS A 389 -8.56 -0.57 10.48
CA LYS A 389 -7.15 -0.22 10.65
C LYS A 389 -6.57 -1.15 11.70
N LEU A 390 -5.64 -2.01 11.30
CA LEU A 390 -4.92 -2.89 12.22
C LEU A 390 -3.81 -2.12 12.94
N ALA A 391 -3.44 -2.59 14.13
CA ALA A 391 -2.46 -1.96 15.00
C ALA A 391 -1.13 -1.64 14.29
N GLY A 392 -0.56 -0.49 14.64
CA GLY A 392 0.74 0.01 14.14
C GLY A 392 0.77 0.51 12.69
N THR A 393 -0.30 0.34 11.89
CA THR A 393 -0.30 0.75 10.47
C THR A 393 -0.24 2.28 10.25
N GLU A 394 -0.70 3.05 11.25
CA GLU A 394 -0.58 4.50 11.37
C GLU A 394 -0.20 4.82 12.82
N ARG A 395 0.60 5.88 13.03
CA ARG A 395 1.00 6.29 14.37
C ARG A 395 -0.22 6.56 15.26
N GLY A 396 -0.29 5.88 16.40
CA GLY A 396 -1.37 6.00 17.39
C GLY A 396 -2.50 4.98 17.29
N VAL A 397 -2.48 4.06 16.31
CA VAL A 397 -3.45 2.95 16.22
C VAL A 397 -2.94 1.74 16.98
N THR A 398 -3.56 1.39 18.11
CA THR A 398 -3.15 0.28 18.98
C THR A 398 -4.07 -0.94 18.90
N GLU A 399 -5.31 -0.76 18.46
CA GLU A 399 -6.33 -1.83 18.37
C GLU A 399 -7.06 -1.78 17.01
N PRO A 400 -7.62 -2.91 16.52
CA PRO A 400 -8.43 -2.93 15.31
C PRO A 400 -9.55 -1.89 15.36
N THR A 401 -9.42 -0.83 14.56
CA THR A 401 -10.39 0.27 14.56
C THR A 401 -11.20 0.22 13.26
N PRO A 402 -12.54 0.02 13.31
CA PRO A 402 -13.37 0.07 12.12
C PRO A 402 -13.19 1.38 11.35
N THR A 403 -13.14 1.29 10.03
CA THR A 403 -12.88 2.44 9.17
C THR A 403 -13.53 2.29 7.80
N PHE A 404 -13.93 3.41 7.22
CA PHE A 404 -14.35 3.52 5.84
C PHE A 404 -13.25 4.21 5.05
N SER A 405 -12.40 3.40 4.43
CA SER A 405 -11.25 3.88 3.67
C SER A 405 -11.56 3.74 2.18
N ALA A 406 -12.13 4.79 1.60
CA ALA A 406 -12.51 4.85 0.19
C ALA A 406 -11.49 4.18 -0.75
N CYS A 407 -11.98 3.40 -1.71
CA CYS A 407 -11.18 2.62 -2.66
C CYS A 407 -10.21 1.63 -1.99
N PHE A 408 -10.49 1.27 -0.73
CA PHE A 408 -9.59 0.52 0.16
C PHE A 408 -8.21 1.18 0.32
N GLY A 409 -8.09 2.51 0.19
CA GLY A 409 -6.81 3.20 0.09
C GLY A 409 -6.85 4.72 0.31
N ALA A 410 -7.84 5.24 1.06
CA ALA A 410 -8.12 6.68 1.18
C ALA A 410 -6.90 7.57 1.50
N ALA A 411 -5.96 7.09 2.32
CA ALA A 411 -4.75 7.84 2.70
C ALA A 411 -3.83 8.18 1.49
N PHE A 412 -3.99 7.46 0.38
CA PHE A 412 -3.16 7.58 -0.82
C PHE A 412 -3.90 8.18 -2.01
N LEU A 413 -5.20 8.41 -1.88
CA LEU A 413 -6.00 9.02 -2.95
C LEU A 413 -5.71 10.51 -3.02
N THR A 414 -5.45 10.99 -4.23
CA THR A 414 -5.17 12.40 -4.55
C THR A 414 -6.28 13.02 -5.38
N LEU A 415 -7.14 12.20 -6.00
CA LEU A 415 -8.37 12.60 -6.68
C LEU A 415 -9.60 12.22 -5.86
N HIS A 416 -10.78 12.64 -6.33
CA HIS A 416 -12.03 12.27 -5.67
C HIS A 416 -12.28 10.75 -5.82
N PRO A 417 -12.75 10.02 -4.79
CA PRO A 417 -12.96 8.57 -4.85
C PRO A 417 -13.80 8.07 -6.03
N THR A 418 -14.77 8.86 -6.49
CA THR A 418 -15.60 8.51 -7.66
C THR A 418 -14.80 8.39 -8.95
N GLN A 419 -13.71 9.13 -9.12
CA GLN A 419 -12.87 9.03 -10.31
C GLN A 419 -12.15 7.68 -10.38
N TYR A 420 -11.67 7.17 -9.24
CA TYR A 420 -11.09 5.82 -9.18
C TYR A 420 -12.14 4.75 -9.43
N ALA A 421 -13.34 4.91 -8.86
CA ALA A 421 -14.44 3.96 -9.04
C ALA A 421 -14.89 3.89 -10.51
N GLU A 422 -15.04 5.02 -11.18
CA GLU A 422 -15.43 5.09 -12.59
C GLU A 422 -14.45 4.36 -13.49
N VAL A 423 -13.14 4.63 -13.34
CA VAL A 423 -12.12 3.97 -14.15
C VAL A 423 -12.04 2.48 -13.86
N LEU A 424 -12.14 2.06 -12.60
CA LEU A 424 -12.17 0.63 -12.23
C LEU A 424 -13.37 -0.08 -12.86
N VAL A 425 -14.57 0.51 -12.78
CA VAL A 425 -15.80 -0.07 -13.35
C VAL A 425 -15.67 -0.22 -14.86
N LYS A 426 -15.14 0.79 -15.55
CA LYS A 426 -14.91 0.74 -17.00
C LYS A 426 -14.01 -0.45 -17.36
N ARG A 427 -12.92 -0.66 -16.62
CA ARG A 427 -11.98 -1.78 -16.83
C ARG A 427 -12.63 -3.13 -16.55
N MET A 428 -13.38 -3.23 -15.46
CA MET A 428 -14.11 -4.45 -15.10
C MET A 428 -15.17 -4.83 -16.14
N GLN A 429 -15.95 -3.85 -16.61
CA GLN A 429 -16.98 -4.08 -17.62
C GLN A 429 -16.39 -4.55 -18.94
N ALA A 430 -15.31 -3.91 -19.40
CA ALA A 430 -14.61 -4.31 -20.63
C ALA A 430 -14.06 -5.75 -20.55
N ALA A 431 -13.62 -6.19 -19.36
CA ALA A 431 -13.07 -7.52 -19.14
C ALA A 431 -14.12 -8.58 -18.74
N GLY A 432 -15.37 -8.18 -18.48
CA GLY A 432 -16.38 -9.08 -17.90
C GLY A 432 -16.01 -9.58 -16.49
N ALA A 433 -15.30 -8.76 -15.71
CA ALA A 433 -14.80 -9.15 -14.40
C ALA A 433 -15.90 -9.24 -13.34
N GLN A 434 -15.83 -10.25 -12.47
CA GLN A 434 -16.74 -10.42 -11.34
C GLN A 434 -16.08 -9.97 -10.03
N ALA A 435 -16.82 -9.22 -9.21
CA ALA A 435 -16.37 -8.81 -7.89
C ALA A 435 -16.94 -9.65 -6.74
N TYR A 436 -16.14 -9.79 -5.69
CA TYR A 436 -16.50 -10.46 -4.45
C TYR A 436 -16.07 -9.63 -3.25
N LEU A 437 -16.86 -9.70 -2.18
CA LEU A 437 -16.49 -9.19 -0.86
C LEU A 437 -16.10 -10.38 0.01
N VAL A 438 -14.89 -10.36 0.57
CA VAL A 438 -14.37 -11.44 1.42
C VAL A 438 -14.03 -10.88 2.79
N ASN A 439 -14.67 -11.42 3.83
CA ASN A 439 -14.37 -11.06 5.20
C ASN A 439 -13.14 -11.84 5.68
N THR A 440 -12.04 -11.13 5.93
CA THR A 440 -10.79 -11.66 6.51
C THR A 440 -10.61 -11.23 7.97
N GLY A 441 -11.66 -10.65 8.55
CA GLY A 441 -11.76 -10.20 9.93
C GLY A 441 -12.40 -11.26 10.80
N TRP A 442 -13.39 -10.85 11.60
CA TRP A 442 -13.98 -11.66 12.66
C TRP A 442 -15.37 -12.16 12.30
N ASN A 443 -15.86 -13.14 13.05
CA ASN A 443 -17.24 -13.63 13.00
C ASN A 443 -17.92 -13.49 14.39
N GLY A 444 -19.12 -14.07 14.55
CA GLY A 444 -19.91 -13.99 15.78
C GLY A 444 -19.25 -14.61 17.01
N THR A 445 -18.22 -15.46 16.85
CA THR A 445 -17.48 -16.03 17.99
C THR A 445 -16.43 -15.06 18.56
N GLY A 446 -16.24 -13.89 17.95
CA GLY A 446 -15.17 -12.96 18.30
C GLY A 446 -13.76 -13.44 17.91
N LYS A 447 -13.66 -14.48 17.06
CA LYS A 447 -12.39 -14.97 16.52
C LYS A 447 -12.24 -14.52 15.07
N ARG A 448 -10.99 -14.33 14.65
CA ARG A 448 -10.68 -14.08 13.24
C ARG A 448 -10.98 -15.33 12.42
N ILE A 449 -11.57 -15.16 11.24
CA ILE A 449 -11.79 -16.24 10.28
C ILE A 449 -10.44 -16.89 9.96
N SER A 450 -10.41 -18.22 9.92
CA SER A 450 -9.14 -18.92 9.78
C SER A 450 -8.54 -18.69 8.39
N ILE A 451 -7.21 -18.57 8.31
CA ILE A 451 -6.53 -18.40 7.03
C ILE A 451 -6.76 -19.60 6.10
N LYS A 452 -6.99 -20.79 6.66
CA LYS A 452 -7.34 -22.00 5.92
C LYS A 452 -8.68 -21.83 5.19
N ASP A 453 -9.72 -21.39 5.90
CA ASP A 453 -11.04 -21.15 5.31
C ASP A 453 -10.97 -20.01 4.28
N THR A 454 -10.24 -18.93 4.59
CA THR A 454 -10.05 -17.84 3.64
C THR A 454 -9.36 -18.31 2.36
N ARG A 455 -8.28 -19.11 2.44
CA ARG A 455 -7.63 -19.66 1.25
C ARG A 455 -8.56 -20.58 0.45
N ALA A 456 -9.38 -21.41 1.10
CA ALA A 456 -10.37 -22.24 0.41
C ALA A 456 -11.47 -21.40 -0.28
N ILE A 457 -11.91 -20.30 0.33
CA ILE A 457 -12.80 -19.32 -0.30
C ILE A 457 -12.15 -18.69 -1.54
N ILE A 458 -10.88 -18.26 -1.43
CA ILE A 458 -10.14 -17.72 -2.57
C ILE A 458 -10.03 -18.76 -3.68
N ASP A 459 -9.72 -20.02 -3.36
CA ASP A 459 -9.66 -21.10 -4.35
C ASP A 459 -10.98 -21.26 -5.12
N ALA A 460 -12.11 -21.22 -4.41
CA ALA A 460 -13.45 -21.30 -5.01
C ALA A 460 -13.84 -20.08 -5.87
N ILE A 461 -13.34 -18.89 -5.51
CA ILE A 461 -13.47 -17.70 -6.36
C ILE A 461 -12.66 -17.88 -7.65
N LEU A 462 -11.40 -18.30 -7.53
CA LEU A 462 -10.45 -18.33 -8.64
C LEU A 462 -10.70 -19.49 -9.59
N ASN A 463 -11.18 -20.64 -9.10
CA ASN A 463 -11.55 -21.78 -9.95
C ASN A 463 -12.96 -21.65 -10.58
N GLY A 464 -13.72 -20.62 -10.21
CA GLY A 464 -15.06 -20.34 -10.72
C GLY A 464 -16.21 -21.13 -10.08
N SER A 465 -15.94 -21.97 -9.06
CA SER A 465 -17.01 -22.74 -8.41
C SER A 465 -18.05 -21.83 -7.74
N LEU A 466 -17.64 -20.66 -7.25
CA LEU A 466 -18.56 -19.67 -6.66
C LEU A 466 -19.42 -18.94 -7.71
N ASP A 467 -19.04 -18.92 -8.99
CA ASP A 467 -19.79 -18.21 -10.03
C ASP A 467 -21.15 -18.86 -10.31
N ASN A 468 -21.22 -20.18 -10.17
CA ASN A 468 -22.40 -20.97 -10.48
C ASN A 468 -23.05 -21.58 -9.22
N ALA A 469 -22.52 -21.28 -8.04
CA ALA A 469 -23.08 -21.76 -6.78
C ALA A 469 -24.48 -21.17 -6.56
N GLU A 470 -25.37 -21.98 -5.98
CA GLU A 470 -26.64 -21.49 -5.46
C GLU A 470 -26.37 -20.50 -4.32
N THR A 471 -27.13 -19.40 -4.28
CA THR A 471 -26.93 -18.34 -3.29
C THR A 471 -28.23 -17.93 -2.62
N PHE A 472 -28.16 -17.57 -1.35
CA PHE A 472 -29.23 -16.87 -0.63
C PHE A 472 -28.83 -15.41 -0.35
N ARG A 473 -29.81 -14.56 -0.01
CA ARG A 473 -29.59 -13.14 0.29
C ARG A 473 -29.50 -12.88 1.78
N LEU A 474 -28.43 -12.22 2.22
CA LEU A 474 -28.29 -11.74 3.58
C LEU A 474 -29.21 -10.53 3.82
N PRO A 475 -30.06 -10.53 4.86
CA PRO A 475 -30.89 -9.38 5.20
C PRO A 475 -30.07 -8.11 5.46
N LEU A 476 -30.72 -6.94 5.33
CA LEU A 476 -30.15 -5.59 5.40
C LEU A 476 -29.15 -5.26 4.28
N PHE A 477 -28.14 -6.09 4.06
CA PHE A 477 -27.05 -5.81 3.11
C PHE A 477 -27.33 -6.30 1.68
N ASP A 478 -28.31 -7.19 1.51
CA ASP A 478 -28.69 -7.82 0.23
C ASP A 478 -27.51 -8.51 -0.49
N LEU A 479 -26.59 -9.07 0.29
CA LEU A 479 -25.41 -9.78 -0.21
C LEU A 479 -25.76 -11.21 -0.61
N ALA A 480 -25.30 -11.64 -1.80
CA ALA A 480 -25.47 -13.01 -2.26
C ALA A 480 -24.37 -13.91 -1.68
N ILE A 481 -24.76 -14.84 -0.81
CA ILE A 481 -23.87 -15.77 -0.11
C ILE A 481 -24.08 -17.18 -0.69
N PRO A 482 -23.01 -17.96 -0.98
CA PRO A 482 -23.16 -19.35 -1.39
C PRO A 482 -23.81 -20.20 -0.30
N THR A 483 -24.69 -21.12 -0.69
CA THR A 483 -25.32 -22.08 0.24
C THR A 483 -24.31 -23.10 0.77
N GLU A 484 -23.31 -23.46 -0.03
CA GLU A 484 -22.19 -24.34 0.32
C GLU A 484 -20.96 -24.00 -0.53
N LEU A 485 -19.76 -24.36 -0.06
CA LEU A 485 -18.52 -24.09 -0.77
C LEU A 485 -17.49 -25.19 -0.49
N PRO A 486 -16.89 -25.83 -1.52
CA PRO A 486 -15.93 -26.92 -1.32
C PRO A 486 -14.75 -26.54 -0.42
N GLY A 487 -14.50 -27.35 0.60
CA GLY A 487 -13.36 -27.15 1.52
C GLY A 487 -13.56 -26.08 2.59
N VAL A 488 -14.76 -25.50 2.68
CA VAL A 488 -15.14 -24.51 3.71
C VAL A 488 -16.28 -25.10 4.56
N ASP A 489 -16.26 -24.84 5.86
CA ASP A 489 -17.37 -25.21 6.75
C ASP A 489 -18.64 -24.42 6.36
N THR A 490 -19.66 -25.14 5.88
CA THR A 490 -20.95 -24.54 5.49
C THR A 490 -21.56 -23.72 6.63
N HIS A 491 -21.33 -24.09 7.88
CA HIS A 491 -21.87 -23.38 9.04
C HIS A 491 -21.41 -21.91 9.08
N ILE A 492 -20.17 -21.60 8.68
CA ILE A 492 -19.64 -20.24 8.76
C ILE A 492 -20.11 -19.31 7.63
N LEU A 493 -20.64 -19.87 6.53
CA LEU A 493 -21.01 -19.08 5.33
C LEU A 493 -22.11 -18.07 5.65
N ASP A 494 -23.08 -18.46 6.46
CA ASP A 494 -24.05 -17.53 7.05
C ASP A 494 -23.47 -16.94 8.34
N PRO A 495 -23.16 -15.63 8.40
CA PRO A 495 -22.53 -15.03 9.56
C PRO A 495 -23.40 -15.14 10.82
N ARG A 496 -24.71 -15.29 10.68
CA ARG A 496 -25.68 -15.44 11.79
C ARG A 496 -25.45 -16.71 12.60
N ASN A 497 -24.98 -17.77 11.94
CA ASN A 497 -24.78 -19.08 12.56
C ASN A 497 -23.67 -19.08 13.61
N THR A 498 -22.71 -18.15 13.50
CA THR A 498 -21.59 -18.06 14.44
C THR A 498 -21.90 -17.28 15.72
N TYR A 499 -23.13 -16.77 15.86
CA TYR A 499 -23.63 -16.13 17.08
C TYR A 499 -24.38 -17.14 17.95
N ALA A 500 -24.39 -16.90 19.26
CA ALA A 500 -25.22 -17.66 20.18
C ALA A 500 -26.72 -17.47 19.94
N SER A 501 -27.12 -16.31 19.41
CA SER A 501 -28.50 -16.05 18.95
C SER A 501 -28.50 -15.11 17.73
N PRO A 502 -29.37 -15.34 16.73
CA PRO A 502 -29.48 -14.49 15.53
C PRO A 502 -29.81 -13.02 15.83
N GLU A 503 -30.47 -12.73 16.94
CA GLU A 503 -30.82 -11.38 17.38
C GLU A 503 -29.56 -10.54 17.69
N GLN A 504 -28.48 -11.17 18.20
CA GLN A 504 -27.20 -10.50 18.42
C GLN A 504 -26.55 -10.07 17.10
N TRP A 505 -26.67 -10.90 16.05
CA TRP A 505 -26.26 -10.51 14.72
C TRP A 505 -27.10 -9.34 14.22
N GLN A 506 -28.44 -9.39 14.39
CA GLN A 506 -29.34 -8.33 13.92
C GLN A 506 -29.02 -6.96 14.54
N GLU A 507 -28.71 -6.91 15.84
CA GLU A 507 -28.31 -5.68 16.53
C GLU A 507 -27.05 -5.06 15.90
N LYS A 508 -25.99 -5.88 15.78
CA LYS A 508 -24.71 -5.43 15.20
C LYS A 508 -24.82 -5.11 13.71
N ALA A 509 -25.61 -5.88 12.97
CA ALA A 509 -25.86 -5.68 11.56
C ALA A 509 -26.60 -4.37 11.29
N THR A 510 -27.59 -4.04 12.13
CA THR A 510 -28.29 -2.75 12.12
C THR A 510 -27.34 -1.60 12.42
N ALA A 511 -26.47 -1.73 13.42
CA ALA A 511 -25.48 -0.72 13.75
C ALA A 511 -24.49 -0.50 12.60
N LEU A 512 -23.96 -1.57 12.00
CA LEU A 512 -23.05 -1.47 10.86
C LEU A 512 -23.74 -0.88 9.63
N ALA A 513 -24.98 -1.29 9.34
CA ALA A 513 -25.76 -0.73 8.23
C ALA A 513 -25.95 0.79 8.34
N LYS A 514 -26.24 1.31 9.55
CA LYS A 514 -26.29 2.76 9.82
C LYS A 514 -24.97 3.44 9.47
N LEU A 515 -23.84 2.89 9.93
CA LEU A 515 -22.51 3.44 9.65
C LEU A 515 -22.21 3.48 8.13
N PHE A 516 -22.62 2.45 7.39
CA PHE A 516 -22.50 2.43 5.93
C PHE A 516 -23.33 3.53 5.27
N ILE A 517 -24.60 3.68 5.67
CA ILE A 517 -25.51 4.70 5.13
C ILE A 517 -24.94 6.10 5.41
N GLU A 518 -24.62 6.41 6.67
CA GLU A 518 -24.06 7.70 7.11
C GLU A 518 -22.74 8.02 6.39
N ASN A 519 -21.85 7.03 6.26
CA ASN A 519 -20.59 7.22 5.56
C ASN A 519 -20.79 7.52 4.07
N PHE A 520 -21.81 6.93 3.43
CA PHE A 520 -22.00 7.04 1.98
C PHE A 520 -22.61 8.38 1.54
N GLU A 521 -23.27 9.12 2.44
CA GLU A 521 -23.84 10.45 2.16
C GLU A 521 -22.82 11.46 1.61
N LYS A 522 -21.52 11.28 1.93
CA LYS A 522 -20.47 12.16 1.40
C LYS A 522 -20.16 11.94 -0.08
N TYR A 523 -20.69 10.88 -0.70
CA TYR A 523 -20.55 10.58 -2.13
C TYR A 523 -21.81 10.91 -2.94
N THR A 524 -22.91 11.28 -2.29
CA THR A 524 -24.20 11.57 -2.95
C THR A 524 -24.29 13.01 -3.49
N ASP A 525 -23.18 13.73 -3.51
CA ASP A 525 -23.08 15.05 -4.14
C ASP A 525 -23.01 15.00 -5.67
N THR A 526 -23.04 13.79 -6.26
CA THR A 526 -23.14 13.55 -7.70
C THR A 526 -24.31 12.62 -8.04
N PRO A 527 -24.93 12.73 -9.24
CA PRO A 527 -25.99 11.82 -9.67
C PRO A 527 -25.57 10.34 -9.66
N ALA A 528 -24.31 10.07 -9.98
CA ALA A 528 -23.76 8.71 -9.96
C ALA A 528 -23.71 8.14 -8.54
N GLY A 529 -23.25 8.94 -7.56
CA GLY A 529 -23.23 8.52 -6.17
C GLY A 529 -24.63 8.34 -5.57
N GLU A 530 -25.56 9.24 -5.85
CA GLU A 530 -26.96 9.13 -5.40
C GLU A 530 -27.61 7.82 -5.88
N ALA A 531 -27.39 7.43 -7.14
CA ALA A 531 -27.94 6.18 -7.69
C ALA A 531 -27.44 4.92 -6.96
N LEU A 532 -26.24 4.97 -6.37
CA LEU A 532 -25.61 3.83 -5.67
C LEU A 532 -26.17 3.61 -4.26
N VAL A 533 -26.90 4.55 -3.67
CA VAL A 533 -27.53 4.39 -2.34
C VAL A 533 -28.42 3.14 -2.30
N SER A 534 -29.12 2.86 -3.40
CA SER A 534 -30.00 1.69 -3.55
C SER A 534 -29.30 0.34 -3.47
N ALA A 535 -27.97 0.31 -3.67
CA ALA A 535 -27.11 -0.86 -3.59
C ALA A 535 -26.41 -1.03 -2.23
N GLY A 536 -26.59 -0.07 -1.33
CA GLY A 536 -26.13 -0.16 0.05
C GLY A 536 -27.11 -0.89 0.97
N PRO A 537 -26.78 -0.97 2.28
CA PRO A 537 -27.66 -1.56 3.27
C PRO A 537 -28.99 -0.80 3.40
N LYS A 538 -30.06 -1.53 3.72
CA LYS A 538 -31.42 -1.02 3.93
C LYS A 538 -31.93 -1.45 5.31
N LEU A 539 -32.35 -0.49 6.11
CA LEU A 539 -32.85 -0.67 7.47
C LEU A 539 -34.36 -0.85 7.52
#